data_AF-A0A7C9N7T2-F1
#
_entry.id   AF-A0A7C9N7T2-F1
#
_cell.length_a   1.000
_cell.length_b   1.000
_cell.length_c   1.000
_cell.angle_alpha   90.00
_cell.angle_beta   90.00
_cell.angle_gamma   90.00
#
_symmetry.space_group_name_H-M   'P 1'
#
loop_
_entity.id
_entity.type
_entity.pdbx_description
1 polymer ?
#
loop_
_entity_poly.entity_id
_entity_poly.type
_entity_poly.pdbx_seq_one_letter_code
_entity_poly.pdbx_strand_id
1 'polypeptide(L)'
;MNTDGRHHRLQNTLCLSVFTIGVLAFIFGFIVVLHVPASWLGAVGFFTGLFSQFISVTTPQRVFNIMGIVGSFVGAGLGIAHGGFI
;
A
#
# COMPACT_ATOMS: atom_id res chain seq x y z
N MET A 1 15.35 -7.47 -1.59
CA MET A 1 14.54 -7.13 -2.80
C MET A 1 15.22 -7.59 -4.10
N ASN A 2 16.53 -7.45 -4.29
CA ASN A 2 17.19 -7.89 -5.53
C ASN A 2 17.78 -9.30 -5.40
N THR A 3 16.98 -10.32 -5.74
CA THR A 3 17.43 -11.73 -5.72
C THR A 3 18.22 -12.12 -6.97
N ASP A 4 18.20 -11.28 -8.00
CA ASP A 4 18.81 -11.47 -9.32
C ASP A 4 20.09 -10.65 -9.53
N GLY A 5 20.61 -10.00 -8.48
CA GLY A 5 21.87 -9.24 -8.52
C GLY A 5 21.83 -7.92 -9.31
N ARG A 6 20.69 -7.56 -9.90
CA ARG A 6 20.52 -6.33 -10.69
C ARG A 6 19.91 -5.20 -9.85
N HIS A 7 20.26 -3.96 -10.16
CA HIS A 7 19.68 -2.80 -9.49
C HIS A 7 18.31 -2.44 -10.08
N HIS A 8 17.24 -2.68 -9.30
CA HIS A 8 15.86 -2.30 -9.64
C HIS A 8 15.40 -1.10 -8.80
N ARG A 9 16.04 0.06 -8.97
CA ARG A 9 15.80 1.23 -8.10
C ARG A 9 14.33 1.66 -8.09
N LEU A 10 13.70 1.77 -9.26
CA LEU A 10 12.30 2.18 -9.39
C LEU A 10 11.36 1.19 -8.70
N GLN A 11 11.49 -0.11 -8.99
CA GLN A 11 10.64 -1.15 -8.43
C GLN A 11 10.82 -1.28 -6.92
N ASN A 12 12.06 -1.15 -6.42
CA ASN A 12 12.32 -1.21 -4.99
C ASN A 12 11.70 -0.01 -4.26
N THR A 13 11.83 1.20 -4.81
CA THR A 13 11.22 2.40 -4.21
C THR A 13 9.69 2.33 -4.25
N LEU A 14 9.09 1.92 -5.38
CA LEU A 14 7.63 1.75 -5.49
C LEU A 14 7.11 0.65 -4.57
N CYS A 15 7.83 -0.45 -4.46
CA CYS A 15 7.49 -1.54 -3.55
C CYS A 15 7.51 -1.07 -2.09
N LEU A 16 8.57 -0.37 -1.68
CA LEU A 16 8.69 0.15 -0.32
C LEU A 16 7.63 1.22 -0.02
N SER A 17 7.33 2.11 -0.98
CA SER A 17 6.31 3.14 -0.79
C SER A 17 4.92 2.52 -0.65
N VAL A 18 4.55 1.56 -1.50
CA VAL A 18 3.27 0.83 -1.43
C VAL A 18 3.13 0.12 -0.09
N PHE A 19 4.18 -0.59 0.35
CA PHE A 19 4.16 -1.28 1.64
C PHE A 19 3.97 -0.29 2.80
N THR A 20 4.73 0.81 2.80
CA THR A 20 4.65 1.82 3.86
C THR A 20 3.30 2.51 3.90
N ILE A 21 2.76 2.92 2.74
CA ILE A 21 1.44 3.54 2.62
C ILE A 21 0.36 2.58 3.10
N GLY A 22 0.45 1.29 2.73
CA GLY A 22 -0.51 0.28 3.16
C GLY A 22 -0.52 0.04 4.66
N VAL A 23 0.66 0.01 5.29
CA VAL A 23 0.78 -0.09 6.75
C VAL A 23 0.18 1.15 7.44
N LEU A 24 0.45 2.35 6.93
CA LEU A 24 -0.12 3.58 7.48
C LEU A 24 -1.64 3.63 7.33
N ALA A 25 -2.17 3.32 6.15
CA ALA A 25 -3.60 3.27 5.90
C ALA A 25 -4.29 2.26 6.84
N PHE A 26 -3.70 1.08 7.00
CA PHE A 26 -4.21 0.05 7.91
C PHE A 26 -4.26 0.54 9.35
N ILE A 27 -3.17 1.11 9.88
CA ILE A 27 -3.11 1.64 11.26
C ILE A 27 -4.11 2.78 11.43
N PHE A 28 -4.20 3.70 10.48
CA PHE A 28 -5.09 4.85 10.55
C PHE A 28 -6.57 4.43 10.54
N GLY A 29 -6.91 3.32 9.88
CA GLY A 29 -8.26 2.77 9.88
C GLY A 29 -8.80 2.40 11.26
N PHE A 30 -7.95 2.22 12.27
CA PHE A 30 -8.36 1.95 13.66
C PHE A 30 -8.50 3.22 14.51
N ILE A 31 -8.15 4.39 13.98
CA ILE A 31 -8.12 5.66 14.73
C ILE A 31 -9.21 6.57 14.18
N VAL A 32 -10.21 6.87 15.01
CA VAL A 32 -11.44 7.59 14.60
C VAL A 32 -11.15 8.93 13.92
N VAL A 33 -10.21 9.71 14.45
CA VAL A 33 -9.85 11.02 13.89
C VAL A 33 -9.04 10.92 12.59
N LEU A 34 -8.56 9.72 12.23
CA LEU A 34 -7.74 9.46 11.04
C LEU A 34 -8.48 8.68 9.96
N HIS A 35 -9.80 8.50 10.04
CA HIS A 35 -10.55 7.79 8.99
C HIS A 35 -10.45 8.47 7.62
N VAL A 36 -10.45 9.81 7.57
CA VAL A 36 -10.26 10.56 6.32
C VAL A 36 -8.90 10.25 5.66
N PRO A 37 -7.75 10.44 6.35
CA PRO A 37 -6.48 10.06 5.78
C PRO A 37 -6.33 8.54 5.56
N ALA A 38 -6.96 7.68 6.38
CA ALA A 38 -6.98 6.23 6.14
C ALA A 38 -7.59 5.88 4.79
N SER A 39 -8.72 6.51 4.44
CA SER A 39 -9.38 6.27 3.15
C SER A 39 -8.56 6.72 1.96
N TRP A 40 -7.97 7.92 2.02
CA TRP A 40 -7.15 8.44 0.92
C TRP A 40 -5.84 7.68 0.76
N LEU A 41 -5.12 7.43 1.85
CA LEU A 41 -3.89 6.62 1.82
C LEU A 41 -4.20 5.20 1.35
N GLY A 42 -5.29 4.61 1.83
CA GLY A 42 -5.72 3.28 1.41
C GLY A 42 -6.10 3.24 -0.07
N ALA A 43 -6.81 4.24 -0.61
CA ALA A 43 -7.12 4.30 -2.03
C ALA A 43 -5.84 4.44 -2.89
N VAL A 44 -4.97 5.40 -2.55
CA VAL A 44 -3.71 5.62 -3.28
C VAL A 44 -2.80 4.40 -3.20
N GLY A 45 -2.63 3.82 -2.01
CA GLY A 45 -1.80 2.64 -1.78
C GLY A 45 -2.32 1.42 -2.53
N PHE A 46 -3.64 1.23 -2.58
CA PHE A 46 -4.28 0.12 -3.30
C PHE A 46 -4.00 0.20 -4.80
N PHE A 47 -4.33 1.32 -5.46
CA PHE A 47 -4.12 1.47 -6.91
C PHE A 47 -2.64 1.50 -7.30
N THR A 48 -1.82 2.21 -6.53
CA THR A 48 -0.36 2.26 -6.76
C THR A 48 0.26 0.88 -6.57
N GLY A 49 -0.23 0.10 -5.59
CA GLY A 49 0.23 -1.26 -5.34
C GLY A 49 -0.13 -2.21 -6.47
N LEU A 50 -1.36 -2.15 -6.99
CA LEU A 50 -1.76 -2.91 -8.17
C LEU A 50 -0.86 -2.59 -9.37
N PHE A 51 -0.57 -1.31 -9.61
CA PHE A 51 0.38 -0.91 -10.65
C PHE A 51 1.79 -1.45 -10.40
N SER A 52 2.32 -1.28 -9.18
CA SER A 52 3.63 -1.79 -8.76
C SER A 52 3.77 -3.30 -8.99
N GLN A 53 2.65 -4.05 -8.89
CA GLN A 53 2.63 -5.49 -9.12
C GLN A 53 2.89 -5.89 -10.57
N PHE A 54 2.44 -5.09 -11.53
CA PHE A 54 2.66 -5.35 -12.96
C PHE A 54 4.11 -5.13 -13.40
N ILE A 55 4.80 -4.17 -12.77
CA ILE A 55 6.19 -3.81 -13.11
C ILE A 55 7.24 -4.52 -12.25
N SER A 56 6.81 -5.25 -11.21
CA SER A 56 7.72 -5.95 -10.29
C SER A 56 8.50 -7.05 -10.99
N VAL A 57 9.78 -7.15 -10.67
CA VAL A 57 10.71 -8.11 -11.29
C VAL A 57 10.90 -9.31 -10.38
N THR A 58 11.07 -9.09 -9.08
CA THR A 58 11.44 -10.14 -8.13
C THR A 58 10.29 -10.61 -7.26
N THR A 59 10.35 -11.86 -6.80
CA THR A 59 9.33 -12.43 -5.89
C THR A 59 9.18 -11.63 -4.60
N PRO A 60 10.26 -11.20 -3.92
CA PRO A 60 10.11 -10.37 -2.72
C PRO A 60 9.35 -9.07 -2.98
N GLN A 61 9.61 -8.37 -4.09
CA GLN A 61 8.87 -7.14 -4.42
C GLN A 61 7.36 -7.40 -4.49
N ARG A 62 6.97 -8.50 -5.16
CA ARG A 62 5.57 -8.90 -5.31
C ARG A 62 4.90 -9.22 -3.97
N VAL A 63 5.61 -9.87 -3.06
CA VAL A 63 5.09 -10.19 -1.71
C VAL A 63 4.88 -8.92 -0.90
N PHE A 64 5.85 -7.99 -0.90
CA PHE A 64 5.72 -6.71 -0.22
C PHE A 64 4.59 -5.83 -0.78
N ASN A 65 4.44 -5.79 -2.11
CA ASN A 65 3.32 -5.12 -2.75
C ASN A 65 1.98 -5.71 -2.30
N ILE A 66 1.81 -7.03 -2.29
CA ILE A 66 0.56 -7.66 -1.84
C ILE A 66 0.25 -7.29 -0.38
N MET A 67 1.23 -7.33 0.51
CA MET A 67 1.04 -6.90 1.91
C MET A 67 0.57 -5.45 2.00
N GLY A 68 1.20 -4.54 1.23
CA GLY A 68 0.80 -3.14 1.14
C GLY A 68 -0.59 -2.94 0.55
N ILE A 69 -0.95 -3.67 -0.52
CA ILE A 69 -2.27 -3.61 -1.16
C ILE A 69 -3.35 -4.06 -0.18
N VAL A 70 -3.15 -5.17 0.52
CA VAL A 70 -4.12 -5.69 1.50
C VAL A 70 -4.27 -4.72 2.67
N GLY A 71 -3.17 -4.19 3.22
CA GLY A 71 -3.23 -3.16 4.27
C GLY A 71 -3.97 -1.90 3.82
N SER A 72 -3.70 -1.46 2.58
CA SER A 72 -4.37 -0.31 1.95
C SER A 72 -5.87 -0.55 1.78
N PHE A 73 -6.27 -1.74 1.31
CA PHE A 73 -7.66 -2.13 1.13
C PHE A 73 -8.42 -2.12 2.46
N VAL A 74 -7.84 -2.73 3.51
CA VAL A 74 -8.47 -2.78 4.83
C VAL A 74 -8.54 -1.39 5.45
N GLY A 75 -7.46 -0.60 5.36
CA GLY A 75 -7.43 0.79 5.85
C GLY A 75 -8.48 1.67 5.16
N ALA A 76 -8.60 1.56 3.83
CA ALA A 76 -9.63 2.27 3.09
C ALA A 76 -11.05 1.81 3.47
N GLY A 77 -11.26 0.50 3.58
CA GLY A 77 -12.55 -0.06 3.97
C GLY A 77 -13.00 0.42 5.36
N LEU A 78 -12.09 0.40 6.34
CA LEU A 78 -12.37 0.92 7.68
C LEU A 78 -12.63 2.44 7.66
N GLY A 79 -11.80 3.21 6.95
CA GLY A 79 -11.99 4.66 6.84
C GLY A 79 -13.34 5.02 6.22
N ILE A 80 -13.69 4.42 5.08
CA ILE A 80 -14.95 4.66 4.37
C ILE A 80 -16.16 4.22 5.21
N ALA A 81 -16.09 3.03 5.84
CA ALA A 81 -17.19 2.49 6.64
C ALA A 81 -17.59 3.39 7.82
N HIS A 82 -16.66 4.22 8.31
CA HIS A 82 -16.88 5.15 9.41
C HIS A 82 -16.99 6.62 8.94
N GLY A 83 -17.31 6.84 7.67
CA GLY A 83 -17.58 8.18 7.12
C GLY A 83 -16.33 8.97 6.72
N GLY A 84 -15.15 8.35 6.67
CA GLY A 84 -13.89 8.99 6.30
C GLY A 84 -13.69 9.21 4.80
N PHE A 85 -14.76 9.39 4.03
CA PHE A 85 -14.68 9.72 2.61
C PHE A 85 -15.53 10.98 2.39
N ILE A 86 -14.84 12.12 2.27
CA ILE A 86 -15.31 13.52 2.23
C ILE A 86 -15.27 14.22 3.59
#